data_AF-A0A948ZQH1-F1
#
_entry.id   AF-A0A948ZQH1-F1
#
_cell.length_a   1.000
_cell.length_b   1.000
_cell.length_c   1.000
_cell.angle_alpha   90.00
_cell.angle_beta   90.00
_cell.angle_gamma   90.00
#
_symmetry.space_group_name_H-M   'P 1'
#
loop_
_entity.id
_entity.type
_entity.pdbx_description
1 polymer ?
#
loop_
_entity_poly.entity_id
_entity_poly.type
_entity_poly.pdbx_seq_one_letter_code
_entity_poly.pdbx_strand_id
1 'polypeptide(L)'
;MFIISSLTVEYRISNTQTERRVTMATIEIETQVRRFEKVLGVKFPGSYHQFLMEHDSALIDGFQILGLTEKEETEEKEERLDLTKIAESASCPVCQKQKSAGKITCYNCYNRYSRETNRELPLSQWVKDNLPKKEEKPKEKELSVLDATLRLRQNRLDLPKTLVPICVQVGRAMCLETKKIKDDDCPLIDVSLNKDEPSIPVGNTFGEWLQIHQEYERRFKEAYARVERRRITTQKVVFLLFDK
;
A
#
# COMPACT_ATOMS: atom_id res chain seq x y z
N MET A 1 -45.89 -12.69 32.90
CA MET A 1 -45.07 -11.58 32.35
C MET A 1 -43.62 -12.03 32.37
N PHE A 2 -43.12 -12.59 31.26
CA PHE A 2 -41.70 -12.82 30.98
C PHE A 2 -41.57 -12.88 29.45
N ILE A 3 -40.90 -11.88 28.86
CA ILE A 3 -40.55 -11.84 27.43
C ILE A 3 -39.04 -11.59 27.38
N ILE A 4 -38.24 -12.66 27.41
CA ILE A 4 -36.80 -12.62 27.11
C ILE A 4 -36.45 -13.96 26.46
N SER A 5 -36.60 -14.13 25.14
CA SER A 5 -36.02 -15.30 24.42
C SER A 5 -36.05 -15.16 22.90
N SER A 6 -35.46 -14.09 22.33
CA SER A 6 -35.34 -14.00 20.86
C SER A 6 -34.07 -13.31 20.32
N LEU A 7 -33.21 -12.73 21.17
CA LEU A 7 -32.04 -11.97 20.71
C LEU A 7 -30.73 -12.79 20.61
N THR A 8 -30.73 -14.08 20.95
CA THR A 8 -29.51 -14.92 20.96
C THR A 8 -29.27 -15.74 19.69
N VAL A 9 -30.24 -15.78 18.76
CA VAL A 9 -30.13 -16.64 17.56
C VAL A 9 -29.47 -15.92 16.37
N GLU A 10 -29.66 -14.60 16.23
CA GLU A 10 -29.11 -13.85 15.09
C GLU A 10 -27.58 -13.64 15.18
N TYR A 11 -27.01 -13.58 16.38
CA TYR A 11 -25.56 -13.41 16.57
C TYR A 11 -24.73 -14.63 16.14
N ARG A 12 -25.30 -15.83 16.08
CA ARG A 12 -24.56 -17.04 15.66
C ARG A 12 -24.42 -17.17 14.15
N ILE A 13 -25.32 -16.57 13.36
CA ILE A 13 -25.33 -16.75 11.90
C ILE A 13 -24.25 -15.86 11.24
N SER A 14 -24.04 -14.65 11.74
CA SER A 14 -23.03 -13.70 11.21
C SER A 14 -21.58 -14.17 11.40
N ASN A 15 -21.30 -14.99 12.43
CA ASN A 15 -19.94 -15.47 12.69
C ASN A 15 -19.48 -16.51 11.66
N THR A 16 -20.39 -17.40 11.22
CA THR A 16 -20.05 -18.50 10.29
C THR A 16 -19.66 -18.05 8.89
N GLN A 17 -20.22 -16.95 8.38
CA GLN A 17 -19.87 -16.44 7.05
C GLN A 17 -18.51 -15.73 7.05
N THR A 18 -18.21 -15.01 8.12
CA THR A 18 -16.93 -14.32 8.29
C THR A 18 -15.79 -15.33 8.40
N GLU A 19 -15.96 -16.38 9.23
CA GLU A 19 -14.99 -17.47 9.37
C GLU A 19 -14.70 -18.17 8.02
N ARG A 20 -15.72 -18.43 7.21
CA ARG A 20 -15.54 -19.04 5.87
C ARG A 20 -14.78 -18.16 4.88
N ARG A 21 -14.94 -16.83 4.95
CA ARG A 21 -14.20 -15.92 4.06
C ARG A 21 -12.73 -15.86 4.44
N VAL A 22 -12.42 -15.86 5.74
CA VAL A 22 -11.04 -15.86 6.24
C VAL A 22 -10.31 -17.16 5.87
N THR A 23 -10.98 -18.32 5.97
CA THR A 23 -10.36 -19.59 5.59
C THR A 23 -10.08 -19.72 4.09
N MET A 24 -10.94 -19.16 3.23
CA MET A 24 -10.68 -19.18 1.79
C MET A 24 -9.53 -18.27 1.38
N ALA A 25 -9.48 -17.05 1.91
CA ALA A 25 -8.38 -16.13 1.62
C ALA A 25 -7.01 -16.71 2.04
N THR A 26 -6.95 -17.35 3.21
CA THR A 26 -5.71 -17.98 3.70
C THR A 26 -5.27 -19.16 2.83
N ILE A 27 -6.20 -19.98 2.31
CA ILE A 27 -5.88 -21.08 1.39
C ILE A 27 -5.34 -20.57 0.04
N GLU A 28 -5.89 -19.47 -0.48
CA GLU A 28 -5.43 -18.85 -1.72
C GLU A 28 -3.99 -18.33 -1.57
N ILE A 29 -3.71 -17.59 -0.49
CA ILE A 29 -2.37 -17.07 -0.19
C ILE A 29 -1.37 -18.21 -0.02
N GLU A 30 -1.69 -19.24 0.78
CA GLU A 30 -0.86 -20.43 0.98
C GLU A 30 -0.53 -21.12 -0.35
N THR A 31 -1.52 -21.26 -1.23
CA THR A 31 -1.34 -21.87 -2.56
C THR A 31 -0.39 -21.03 -3.42
N GLN A 32 -0.48 -19.71 -3.33
CA GLN A 32 0.40 -18.79 -4.05
C GLN A 32 1.83 -18.82 -3.51
N VAL A 33 2.01 -18.86 -2.19
CA VAL A 33 3.32 -19.03 -1.54
C VAL A 33 4.01 -20.30 -2.05
N ARG A 34 3.31 -21.45 -2.00
CA ARG A 34 3.84 -22.74 -2.50
C ARG A 34 4.18 -22.71 -3.98
N ARG A 35 3.39 -21.98 -4.78
CA ARG A 35 3.70 -21.77 -6.21
C ARG A 35 5.00 -21.00 -6.36
N PHE A 36 5.21 -19.93 -5.59
CA PHE A 36 6.42 -19.11 -5.64
C PHE A 36 7.66 -19.93 -5.22
N GLU A 37 7.58 -20.65 -4.11
CA GLU A 37 8.62 -21.58 -3.65
C GLU A 37 8.99 -22.60 -4.73
N LYS A 38 7.99 -23.21 -5.37
CA LYS A 38 8.19 -24.18 -6.46
C LYS A 38 8.86 -23.57 -7.68
N VAL A 39 8.43 -22.39 -8.12
CA VAL A 39 9.01 -21.70 -9.29
C VAL A 39 10.43 -21.24 -8.99
N LEU A 40 10.67 -20.73 -7.79
CA LEU A 40 11.97 -20.24 -7.36
C LEU A 40 12.94 -21.37 -6.99
N GLY A 41 12.45 -22.57 -6.69
CA GLY A 41 13.25 -23.70 -6.25
C GLY A 41 13.86 -23.49 -4.86
N VAL A 42 13.13 -22.80 -3.98
CA VAL A 42 13.53 -22.47 -2.60
C VAL A 42 12.38 -22.77 -1.65
N LYS A 43 12.69 -22.88 -0.36
CA LYS A 43 11.68 -22.80 0.70
C LYS A 43 11.83 -21.46 1.41
N PHE A 44 10.74 -20.77 1.66
CA PHE A 44 10.75 -19.58 2.50
C PHE A 44 10.90 -19.97 3.97
N PRO A 45 11.64 -19.18 4.76
CA PRO A 45 11.67 -19.38 6.21
C PRO A 45 10.28 -19.14 6.80
N GLY A 46 9.94 -19.84 7.88
CA GLY A 46 8.66 -19.72 8.56
C GLY A 46 8.29 -18.30 8.96
N SER A 47 9.27 -17.49 9.38
CA SER A 47 9.09 -16.07 9.70
C SER A 47 8.59 -15.24 8.50
N TYR A 48 9.21 -15.42 7.32
CA TYR A 48 8.81 -14.72 6.09
C TYR A 48 7.53 -15.31 5.52
N HIS A 49 7.35 -16.63 5.60
CA HIS A 49 6.12 -17.30 5.22
C HIS A 49 4.93 -16.74 6.02
N GLN A 50 5.06 -16.62 7.35
CA GLN A 50 4.05 -16.02 8.21
C GLN A 50 3.77 -14.57 7.82
N PHE A 51 4.83 -13.79 7.54
CA PHE A 51 4.68 -12.41 7.06
C PHE A 51 3.84 -12.34 5.78
N LEU A 52 4.10 -13.20 4.78
CA LEU A 52 3.33 -13.25 3.54
C LEU A 52 1.86 -13.60 3.78
N MET A 53 1.59 -14.47 4.76
CA MET A 53 0.22 -14.87 5.13
C MET A 53 -0.57 -13.75 5.81
N GLU A 54 0.10 -12.93 6.63
CA GLU A 54 -0.54 -11.88 7.43
C GLU A 54 -0.65 -10.54 6.70
N HIS A 55 0.38 -10.18 5.93
CA HIS A 55 0.53 -8.85 5.37
C HIS A 55 0.59 -8.81 3.86
N ASP A 56 0.88 -9.94 3.19
CA ASP A 56 1.28 -10.00 1.77
C ASP A 56 2.55 -9.17 1.52
N SER A 57 2.45 -7.85 1.48
CA SER A 57 3.54 -6.88 1.40
C SER A 57 3.35 -5.74 2.41
N ALA A 58 4.43 -5.07 2.82
CA ALA A 58 4.34 -3.99 3.79
C ALA A 58 5.50 -2.99 3.68
N LEU A 59 5.23 -1.72 4.04
CA LEU A 59 6.26 -0.71 4.26
C LEU A 59 6.64 -0.71 5.75
N ILE A 60 7.84 -1.20 6.08
CA ILE A 60 8.33 -1.35 7.46
C ILE A 60 9.57 -0.46 7.64
N ASP A 61 9.48 0.56 8.48
CA ASP A 61 10.57 1.52 8.73
C ASP A 61 11.18 2.12 7.44
N GLY A 62 10.32 2.39 6.44
CA GLY A 62 10.74 2.89 5.13
C GLY A 62 11.28 1.84 4.16
N PHE A 63 11.37 0.56 4.57
CA PHE A 63 11.70 -0.56 3.70
C PHE A 63 10.42 -1.16 3.12
N GLN A 64 10.29 -1.13 1.78
CA GLN A 64 9.21 -1.84 1.10
C GLN A 64 9.55 -3.34 1.08
N ILE A 65 8.89 -4.10 1.96
CA ILE A 65 9.02 -5.55 2.00
C ILE A 65 8.12 -6.13 0.92
N LEU A 66 8.75 -6.84 -0.02
CA LEU A 66 8.11 -7.45 -1.17
C LEU A 66 7.24 -8.63 -0.72
N GLY A 67 6.10 -8.76 -1.37
CA GLY A 67 5.10 -9.78 -1.11
C GLY A 67 4.82 -10.68 -2.30
N LEU A 68 3.64 -11.30 -2.29
CA LEU A 68 3.12 -12.13 -3.36
C LEU A 68 2.55 -11.33 -4.53
N THR A 69 2.37 -10.02 -4.35
CA THR A 69 1.39 -9.26 -5.11
C THR A 69 1.72 -9.16 -6.60
N GLU A 70 0.84 -9.75 -7.42
CA GLU A 70 0.52 -9.34 -8.79
C GLU A 70 -0.99 -9.08 -8.85
N LYS A 71 -1.47 -8.09 -8.08
CA LYS A 71 -2.84 -7.60 -8.27
C LYS A 71 -2.78 -6.48 -9.29
N GLU A 72 -3.17 -6.81 -10.52
CA GLU A 72 -3.71 -5.79 -11.43
C GLU A 72 -5.02 -5.32 -10.80
N GLU A 73 -4.93 -4.33 -9.91
CA GLU A 73 -6.11 -3.65 -9.38
C GLU A 73 -6.75 -2.85 -10.51
N THR A 74 -7.56 -3.52 -11.32
CA THR A 74 -8.66 -2.92 -12.09
C THR A 74 -9.81 -2.50 -11.16
N GLU A 75 -9.51 -2.11 -9.92
CA GLU A 75 -10.40 -1.20 -9.22
C GLU A 75 -10.12 0.20 -9.78
N GLU A 76 -10.73 0.48 -10.93
CA GLU A 76 -11.23 1.82 -11.19
C GLU A 76 -12.18 2.15 -10.02
N LYS A 77 -11.63 2.55 -8.87
CA LYS A 77 -12.40 3.28 -7.87
C LYS A 77 -12.94 4.46 -8.65
N GLU A 78 -14.22 4.41 -9.01
CA GLU A 78 -14.94 5.54 -9.54
C GLU A 78 -14.75 6.66 -8.53
N GLU A 79 -13.77 7.53 -8.79
CA GLU A 79 -13.51 8.68 -7.96
C GLU A 79 -14.71 9.59 -8.16
N ARG A 80 -15.67 9.48 -7.23
CA ARG A 80 -16.84 10.35 -7.23
C ARG A 80 -16.31 11.78 -7.12
N LEU A 81 -16.55 12.57 -8.15
CA LEU A 81 -16.23 13.98 -8.19
C LEU A 81 -16.83 14.68 -6.97
N ASP A 82 -15.98 15.13 -6.06
CA ASP A 82 -16.37 15.92 -4.90
C ASP A 82 -16.66 17.36 -5.37
N LEU A 83 -17.92 17.59 -5.75
CA LEU A 83 -18.37 18.88 -6.28
C LEU A 83 -18.15 20.03 -5.28
N THR A 84 -18.16 19.74 -3.98
CA THR A 84 -17.93 20.73 -2.92
C THR A 84 -16.51 21.25 -2.98
N LYS A 85 -15.52 20.34 -3.00
CA LYS A 85 -14.10 20.71 -3.16
C LYS A 85 -13.84 21.43 -4.46
N ILE A 86 -14.52 21.03 -5.54
CA ILE A 86 -14.40 21.72 -6.83
C ILE A 86 -14.94 23.15 -6.70
N ALA A 87 -16.11 23.36 -6.08
CA ALA A 87 -16.70 24.69 -5.96
C ALA A 87 -15.87 25.66 -5.11
N GLU A 88 -15.15 25.14 -4.12
CA GLU A 88 -14.22 25.90 -3.28
C GLU A 88 -12.90 26.27 -3.99
N SER A 89 -12.50 25.52 -5.02
CA SER A 89 -11.27 25.79 -5.75
C SER A 89 -11.36 27.04 -6.62
N ALA A 90 -10.29 27.83 -6.68
CA ALA A 90 -10.23 29.02 -7.54
C ALA A 90 -10.01 28.69 -9.04
N SER A 91 -9.72 27.41 -9.36
CA SER A 91 -9.35 26.96 -10.71
C SER A 91 -10.39 26.01 -11.30
N CYS A 92 -10.70 26.18 -12.59
CA CYS A 92 -11.63 25.34 -13.31
C CYS A 92 -11.04 23.94 -13.56
N PRO A 93 -11.75 22.85 -13.21
CA PRO A 93 -11.19 21.50 -13.33
C PRO A 93 -10.95 21.07 -14.79
N VAL A 94 -11.67 21.67 -15.76
CA VAL A 94 -11.59 21.31 -17.19
C VAL A 94 -10.43 22.01 -17.90
N CYS A 95 -10.20 23.30 -17.62
CA CYS A 95 -9.22 24.11 -18.36
C CYS A 95 -8.12 24.73 -17.48
N GLN A 96 -8.16 24.50 -16.17
CA GLN A 96 -7.24 25.02 -15.16
C GLN A 96 -7.18 26.56 -15.04
N LYS A 97 -8.00 27.31 -15.78
CA LYS A 97 -8.12 28.78 -15.66
C LYS A 97 -8.91 29.18 -14.42
N GLN A 98 -8.69 30.41 -13.96
CA GLN A 98 -9.40 30.98 -12.81
C GLN A 98 -10.92 31.02 -13.02
N LYS A 99 -11.69 30.78 -11.96
CA LYS A 99 -13.15 30.89 -11.92
C LYS A 99 -13.62 31.60 -10.66
N SER A 100 -14.88 32.03 -10.64
CA SER A 100 -15.50 32.62 -9.47
C SER A 100 -15.78 31.59 -8.38
N ALA A 101 -15.66 31.99 -7.12
CA ALA A 101 -15.96 31.14 -5.96
C ALA A 101 -17.40 30.57 -6.02
N GLY A 102 -17.56 29.31 -5.61
CA GLY A 102 -18.86 28.62 -5.60
C GLY A 102 -19.33 28.10 -6.95
N LYS A 103 -18.60 28.34 -8.05
CA LYS A 103 -18.91 27.77 -9.38
C LYS A 103 -18.14 26.49 -9.62
N ILE A 104 -18.72 25.53 -10.33
CA ILE A 104 -18.06 24.24 -10.67
C ILE A 104 -17.01 24.44 -11.78
N THR A 105 -17.35 25.21 -12.81
CA THR A 105 -16.48 25.52 -13.97
C THR A 105 -16.33 27.03 -14.19
N CYS A 106 -15.35 27.45 -15.00
CA CYS A 106 -15.28 28.84 -15.45
C CYS A 106 -16.38 29.14 -16.49
N TYR A 107 -16.64 30.41 -16.75
CA TYR A 107 -17.67 30.85 -17.69
C TYR A 107 -17.52 30.24 -19.09
N ASN A 108 -16.29 30.19 -19.61
CA ASN A 108 -16.01 29.65 -20.94
C ASN A 108 -16.32 28.14 -21.05
N CYS A 109 -15.93 27.36 -20.03
CA CYS A 109 -16.24 25.93 -19.97
C CYS A 109 -17.74 25.69 -19.76
N TYR A 110 -18.44 26.53 -18.98
CA TYR A 110 -19.89 26.45 -18.83
C TYR A 110 -20.63 26.76 -20.14
N ASN A 111 -20.22 27.79 -20.87
CA ASN A 111 -20.80 28.11 -22.18
C ASN A 111 -20.53 27.01 -23.21
N ARG A 112 -19.35 26.37 -23.14
CA ARG A 112 -19.03 25.21 -23.97
C ARG A 112 -19.98 24.05 -23.65
N TYR A 113 -20.11 23.68 -22.37
CA TYR A 113 -21.09 22.71 -21.88
C TYR A 113 -22.51 23.00 -22.39
N SER A 114 -22.99 24.23 -22.23
CA SER A 114 -24.37 24.60 -22.62
C SER A 114 -24.61 24.48 -24.12
N ARG A 115 -23.60 24.69 -24.96
CA ARG A 115 -23.70 24.54 -26.42
C ARG A 115 -23.60 23.08 -26.85
N GLU A 116 -22.70 22.31 -26.26
CA GLU A 116 -22.46 20.91 -26.64
C GLU A 116 -23.59 19.97 -26.20
N THR A 117 -24.19 20.24 -25.04
CA THR A 117 -25.16 19.31 -24.42
C THR A 117 -26.59 19.78 -24.52
N ASN A 118 -26.84 21.03 -24.96
CA ASN A 118 -28.13 21.71 -24.81
C ASN A 118 -28.72 21.62 -23.37
N ARG A 119 -27.85 21.39 -22.36
CA ARG A 119 -28.19 21.13 -20.95
C ARG A 119 -28.96 19.84 -20.67
N GLU A 120 -28.94 18.87 -21.60
CA GLU A 120 -29.54 17.55 -21.39
C GLU A 120 -28.67 16.67 -20.46
N LEU A 121 -27.35 16.88 -20.46
CA LEU A 121 -26.41 16.18 -19.59
C LEU A 121 -26.17 16.97 -18.27
N PRO A 122 -26.09 16.33 -17.10
CA PRO A 122 -25.67 17.00 -15.87
C PRO A 122 -24.27 17.60 -16.01
N LEU A 123 -24.09 18.85 -15.55
CA LEU A 123 -22.79 19.53 -15.62
C LEU A 123 -21.67 18.72 -14.94
N SER A 124 -21.97 18.01 -13.85
CA SER A 124 -21.01 17.13 -13.15
C SER A 124 -20.49 16.00 -14.06
N GLN A 125 -21.39 15.37 -14.81
CA GLN A 125 -21.03 14.31 -15.76
C GLN A 125 -20.20 14.88 -16.90
N TRP A 126 -20.63 16.00 -17.50
CA TRP A 126 -19.84 16.67 -18.55
C TRP A 126 -18.43 17.05 -18.07
N VAL A 127 -18.30 17.52 -16.82
CA VAL A 127 -17.00 17.82 -16.22
C VAL A 127 -16.14 16.56 -16.12
N LYS A 128 -16.69 15.42 -15.66
CA LYS A 128 -15.98 14.12 -15.59
C LYS A 128 -15.40 13.75 -16.95
N ASP A 129 -16.21 13.87 -17.98
CA ASP A 129 -15.87 13.46 -19.35
C ASP A 129 -14.87 14.40 -20.03
N ASN A 130 -14.75 15.64 -19.53
CA ASN A 130 -13.88 16.69 -20.07
C ASN A 130 -12.74 17.08 -19.12
N LEU A 131 -12.50 16.32 -18.05
CA LEU A 131 -11.29 16.53 -17.26
C LEU A 131 -10.09 16.36 -18.19
N PRO A 132 -9.06 17.23 -18.08
CA PRO A 132 -7.80 16.94 -18.74
C PRO A 132 -7.38 15.56 -18.26
N LYS A 133 -7.15 14.63 -19.20
CA LYS A 133 -6.56 13.33 -18.88
C LYS A 133 -5.27 13.67 -18.16
N LYS A 134 -5.27 13.54 -16.83
CA LYS A 134 -4.06 13.66 -16.05
C LYS A 134 -3.14 12.63 -16.70
N GLU A 135 -1.97 13.06 -17.16
CA GLU A 135 -0.96 12.09 -17.60
C GLU A 135 -0.80 11.16 -16.40
N GLU A 136 -1.39 9.97 -16.51
CA GLU A 136 -1.28 8.97 -15.48
C GLU A 136 0.20 8.65 -15.52
N LYS A 137 0.94 9.17 -14.53
CA LYS A 137 2.27 8.67 -14.27
C LYS A 137 2.08 7.16 -14.21
N PRO A 138 2.74 6.39 -15.08
CA PRO A 138 2.53 4.95 -15.13
C PRO A 138 2.66 4.48 -13.70
N LYS A 139 1.58 3.96 -13.11
CA LYS A 139 1.62 3.42 -11.76
C LYS A 139 2.71 2.38 -11.82
N GLU A 140 3.83 2.63 -11.13
CA GLU A 140 4.93 1.69 -11.10
C GLU A 140 4.32 0.39 -10.58
N LYS A 141 4.30 -0.65 -11.42
CA LYS A 141 3.77 -1.94 -11.02
C LYS A 141 4.54 -2.36 -9.78
N GLU A 142 3.83 -2.60 -8.68
CA GLU A 142 4.44 -3.09 -7.45
C GLU A 142 5.18 -4.39 -7.76
N LEU A 143 6.44 -4.45 -7.36
CA LEU A 143 7.32 -5.55 -7.71
C LEU A 143 7.02 -6.74 -6.79
N SER A 144 6.62 -7.88 -7.34
CA SER A 144 6.43 -9.11 -6.56
C SER A 144 7.79 -9.69 -6.12
N VAL A 145 7.82 -10.47 -5.03
CA VAL A 145 9.03 -11.19 -4.59
C VAL A 145 9.52 -12.15 -5.69
N LEU A 146 8.59 -12.75 -6.43
CA LEU A 146 8.90 -13.61 -7.58
C LEU A 146 9.63 -12.84 -8.67
N ASP A 147 9.06 -11.71 -9.11
CA ASP A 147 9.65 -10.86 -10.15
C ASP A 147 11.01 -10.30 -9.73
N ALA A 148 11.10 -9.80 -8.50
CA ALA A 148 12.36 -9.31 -7.95
C ALA A 148 13.43 -10.41 -7.95
N THR A 149 13.07 -11.62 -7.53
CA THR A 149 14.01 -12.75 -7.50
C THR A 149 14.45 -13.15 -8.91
N LEU A 150 13.53 -13.21 -9.87
CA LEU A 150 13.86 -13.52 -11.26
C LEU A 150 14.76 -12.46 -11.88
N ARG A 151 14.49 -11.17 -11.67
CA ARG A 151 15.33 -10.06 -12.14
C ARG A 151 16.72 -10.10 -11.49
N LEU A 152 16.81 -10.36 -10.19
CA LEU A 152 18.09 -10.50 -9.50
C LEU A 152 18.92 -11.62 -10.14
N ARG A 153 18.32 -12.81 -10.34
CA ARG A 153 19.00 -13.96 -10.96
C ARG A 153 19.41 -13.70 -12.41
N GLN A 154 18.63 -12.94 -13.18
CA GLN A 154 18.97 -12.56 -14.55
C GLN A 154 20.16 -11.59 -14.59
N ASN A 155 20.18 -10.59 -13.70
CA ASN A 155 21.19 -9.54 -13.70
C ASN A 155 22.51 -9.97 -13.00
N ARG A 156 22.41 -10.90 -12.04
CA ARG A 156 23.52 -11.36 -11.18
C ARG A 156 23.63 -12.89 -11.18
N LEU A 157 24.15 -13.43 -12.28
CA LEU A 157 24.38 -14.88 -12.47
C LEU A 157 25.42 -15.47 -11.49
N ASP A 158 26.27 -14.62 -10.92
CA ASP A 158 27.30 -14.97 -9.95
C ASP A 158 26.72 -15.25 -8.55
N LEU A 159 25.51 -14.77 -8.26
CA LEU A 159 24.88 -14.95 -6.97
C LEU A 159 24.23 -16.34 -6.82
N PRO A 160 24.22 -16.92 -5.61
CA PRO A 160 23.50 -18.16 -5.35
C PRO A 160 22.00 -18.03 -5.67
N LYS A 161 21.45 -19.02 -6.37
CA LYS A 161 20.00 -19.09 -6.63
C LYS A 161 19.16 -19.18 -5.35
N THR A 162 19.79 -19.50 -4.21
CA THR A 162 19.13 -19.56 -2.90
C THR A 162 18.86 -18.18 -2.28
N LEU A 163 19.32 -17.10 -2.89
CA LEU A 163 18.99 -15.74 -2.46
C LEU A 163 17.62 -15.31 -2.98
N VAL A 164 16.80 -14.78 -2.07
CA VAL A 164 15.46 -14.25 -2.38
C VAL A 164 15.40 -12.80 -1.91
N PRO A 165 15.38 -11.79 -2.80
CA PRO A 165 15.25 -10.40 -2.41
C PRO A 165 13.88 -10.13 -1.79
N ILE A 166 13.88 -9.58 -0.57
CA ILE A 166 12.67 -9.17 0.16
C ILE A 166 12.52 -7.65 0.22
N CYS A 167 13.56 -6.88 -0.10
CA CYS A 167 13.49 -5.44 -0.25
C CYS A 167 14.49 -5.00 -1.31
N VAL A 168 14.09 -4.13 -2.23
CA VAL A 168 14.96 -3.60 -3.28
C VAL A 168 15.02 -2.08 -3.14
N GLN A 169 16.22 -1.56 -2.95
CA GLN A 169 16.53 -0.14 -2.90
C GLN A 169 17.45 0.23 -4.07
N VAL A 170 17.74 1.52 -4.23
CA VAL A 170 18.57 2.02 -5.33
C VAL A 170 19.95 1.36 -5.27
N GLY A 171 20.21 0.45 -6.21
CA GLY A 171 21.48 -0.24 -6.37
C GLY A 171 21.74 -1.39 -5.39
N ARG A 172 20.81 -1.73 -4.48
CA ARG A 172 21.00 -2.80 -3.47
C ARG A 172 19.71 -3.57 -3.21
N ALA A 173 19.84 -4.81 -2.77
CA ALA A 173 18.73 -5.67 -2.40
C ALA A 173 19.02 -6.44 -1.11
N MET A 174 18.11 -6.35 -0.15
CA MET A 174 18.13 -7.17 1.05
C MET A 174 17.51 -8.53 0.72
N CYS A 175 18.26 -9.60 0.92
CA CYS A 175 17.93 -10.95 0.50
C CYS A 175 17.89 -11.92 1.69
N LEU A 176 16.95 -12.87 1.64
CA LEU A 176 16.94 -14.08 2.46
C LEU A 176 17.97 -15.09 1.92
N GLU A 177 18.83 -15.62 2.78
CA GLU A 177 19.72 -16.72 2.42
C GLU A 177 19.11 -18.08 2.78
N THR A 178 18.17 -18.55 1.95
CA THR A 178 17.37 -19.77 2.19
C THR A 178 18.18 -21.06 2.33
N LYS A 179 19.46 -21.06 1.93
CA LYS A 179 20.37 -22.21 2.14
C LYS A 179 20.77 -22.37 3.60
N LYS A 180 20.74 -21.29 4.39
CA LYS A 180 21.19 -21.26 5.79
C LYS A 180 20.02 -21.18 6.77
N ILE A 181 18.91 -21.85 6.45
CA ILE A 181 17.77 -21.94 7.38
C ILE A 181 18.20 -22.66 8.66
N LYS A 182 17.91 -22.05 9.81
CA LYS A 182 18.09 -22.58 11.17
C LYS A 182 16.86 -22.22 11.99
N ASP A 183 16.33 -23.18 12.73
CA ASP A 183 15.16 -22.98 13.60
C ASP A 183 13.96 -22.33 12.86
N ASP A 184 13.75 -22.75 11.62
CA ASP A 184 12.70 -22.25 10.72
C ASP A 184 12.84 -20.77 10.30
N ASP A 185 14.01 -20.16 10.52
CA ASP A 185 14.32 -18.81 10.06
C ASP A 185 15.63 -18.78 9.27
N CYS A 186 15.96 -17.67 8.60
CA CYS A 186 17.19 -17.57 7.82
C CYS A 186 17.80 -16.17 7.85
N PRO A 187 19.13 -16.08 7.63
CA PRO A 187 19.83 -14.80 7.70
C PRO A 187 19.53 -13.87 6.53
N LEU A 188 19.67 -12.59 6.84
CA LEU A 188 19.56 -11.50 5.88
C LEU A 188 20.93 -11.05 5.39
N ILE A 189 21.02 -10.92 4.08
CA ILE A 189 22.21 -10.43 3.40
C ILE A 189 21.82 -9.27 2.50
N ASP A 190 22.53 -8.16 2.61
CA ASP A 190 22.43 -7.04 1.70
C ASP A 190 23.39 -7.26 0.54
N VAL A 191 22.82 -7.26 -0.66
CA VAL A 191 23.50 -7.60 -1.90
C VAL A 191 23.46 -6.39 -2.80
N SER A 192 24.63 -5.91 -3.22
CA SER A 192 24.70 -4.88 -4.24
C SER A 192 24.13 -5.39 -5.56
N LEU A 193 23.46 -4.55 -6.34
CA LEU A 193 23.07 -4.88 -7.71
C LEU A 193 24.25 -4.71 -8.68
N ASN A 194 25.32 -4.03 -8.26
CA ASN A 194 26.59 -3.93 -8.98
C ASN A 194 27.47 -5.14 -8.68
N LYS A 195 28.11 -5.71 -9.72
CA LYS A 195 28.86 -6.97 -9.62
C LYS A 195 30.13 -6.89 -8.76
N ASP A 196 30.72 -5.70 -8.67
CA ASP A 196 32.05 -5.52 -8.07
C ASP A 196 32.00 -5.38 -6.54
N GLU A 197 30.81 -5.25 -5.96
CA GLU A 197 30.64 -5.05 -4.52
C GLU A 197 30.29 -6.37 -3.80
N PRO A 198 30.96 -6.68 -2.68
CA PRO A 198 30.67 -7.87 -1.89
C PRO A 198 29.33 -7.76 -1.17
N SER A 199 28.69 -8.90 -0.95
CA SER A 199 27.49 -8.99 -0.13
C SER A 199 27.82 -8.80 1.36
N ILE A 200 26.96 -8.08 2.08
CA ILE A 200 27.14 -7.70 3.48
C ILE A 200 26.07 -8.39 4.34
N PRO A 201 26.44 -9.16 5.38
CA PRO A 201 25.45 -9.66 6.33
C PRO A 201 24.75 -8.51 7.06
N VAL A 202 23.42 -8.48 7.06
CA VAL A 202 22.63 -7.40 7.70
C VAL A 202 22.33 -7.71 9.17
N GLY A 203 22.25 -8.99 9.52
CA GLY A 203 21.93 -9.43 10.87
C GLY A 203 21.67 -10.93 10.93
N ASN A 204 21.05 -11.36 12.04
CA ASN A 204 20.82 -12.76 12.35
C ASN A 204 19.76 -13.39 11.46
N THR A 205 18.47 -13.03 11.59
CA THR A 205 17.38 -13.65 10.83
C THR A 205 16.29 -12.65 10.43
N PHE A 206 15.39 -13.03 9.51
CA PHE A 206 14.28 -12.18 9.11
C PHE A 206 13.31 -11.90 10.26
N GLY A 207 12.98 -12.91 11.08
CA GLY A 207 12.09 -12.74 12.22
C GLY A 207 12.64 -11.75 13.25
N GLU A 208 13.93 -11.86 13.59
CA GLU A 208 14.58 -10.91 14.50
C GLU A 208 14.61 -9.50 13.91
N TRP A 209 14.96 -9.37 12.62
CA TRP A 209 14.94 -8.08 11.93
C TRP A 209 13.54 -7.45 11.95
N LEU A 210 12.50 -8.23 11.66
CA LEU A 210 11.12 -7.77 11.64
C LEU A 210 10.68 -7.27 13.02
N GLN A 211 10.96 -8.05 14.07
CA GLN A 211 10.61 -7.69 15.44
C GLN A 211 11.27 -6.38 15.88
N ILE A 212 12.56 -6.20 15.55
CA ILE A 212 13.31 -4.98 15.85
C ILE A 212 12.65 -3.76 15.20
N HIS A 213 12.29 -3.84 13.92
CA HIS A 213 11.71 -2.71 13.19
C HIS A 213 10.27 -2.41 13.61
N GLN A 214 9.48 -3.43 13.96
CA GLN A 214 8.15 -3.23 14.54
C GLN A 214 8.21 -2.50 15.89
N GLU A 215 9.19 -2.84 16.73
CA GLU A 215 9.43 -2.18 18.01
C GLU A 215 9.89 -0.72 17.81
N TYR A 216 10.76 -0.47 16.83
CA TYR A 216 11.13 0.91 16.45
C TYR A 216 9.92 1.71 15.97
N GLU A 217 9.08 1.14 15.09
CA GLU A 217 7.88 1.80 14.58
C GLU A 217 6.91 2.13 15.72
N ARG A 218 6.72 1.20 16.67
CA ARG A 218 5.90 1.43 17.87
C ARG A 218 6.42 2.60 18.69
N ARG A 219 7.72 2.62 19.01
CA ARG A 219 8.35 3.71 19.77
C ARG A 219 8.29 5.04 19.02
N PHE A 220 8.45 5.01 17.70
CA PHE A 220 8.31 6.18 16.85
C PHE A 220 6.88 6.74 16.89
N LYS A 221 5.85 5.89 16.73
CA LYS A 221 4.43 6.29 16.82
C LYS A 221 4.12 6.94 18.17
N GLU A 222 4.63 6.38 19.26
CA GLU A 222 4.46 6.96 20.59
C GLU A 222 5.13 8.33 20.73
N ALA A 223 6.36 8.47 20.22
CA ALA A 223 7.08 9.74 20.22
C ALA A 223 6.39 10.80 19.36
N TYR A 224 5.97 10.43 18.16
CA TYR A 224 5.24 11.29 17.24
C TYR A 224 3.93 11.78 17.86
N ALA A 225 3.15 10.89 18.47
CA ALA A 225 1.92 11.25 19.16
C ALA A 225 2.17 12.26 20.31
N ARG A 226 3.30 12.17 21.02
CA ARG A 226 3.67 13.18 22.03
C ARG A 226 3.97 14.53 21.41
N VAL A 227 4.72 14.57 20.29
CA VAL A 227 5.04 15.81 19.57
C VAL A 227 3.77 16.46 19.03
N GLU A 228 2.89 15.68 18.42
CA GLU A 228 1.65 16.19 17.84
C GLU A 228 0.69 16.75 18.91
N ARG A 229 0.57 16.07 20.05
CA ARG A 229 -0.16 16.62 21.21
C ARG A 229 0.40 17.97 21.66
N ARG A 230 1.73 18.14 21.68
CA ARG A 230 2.36 19.42 22.03
C ARG A 230 2.05 20.49 20.97
N ARG A 231 2.15 20.15 19.68
CA ARG A 231 1.83 21.04 18.56
C ARG A 231 0.40 21.58 18.66
N ILE A 232 -0.57 20.69 18.90
CA ILE A 232 -1.98 21.05 19.07
C ILE A 232 -2.17 21.97 20.28
N THR A 233 -1.55 21.65 21.43
CA THR A 233 -1.62 22.51 22.62
C THR A 233 -1.03 23.89 22.34
N THR A 234 0.14 23.98 21.70
CA THR A 234 0.75 25.27 21.34
C THR A 234 -0.13 26.07 20.38
N GLN A 235 -0.73 25.44 19.37
CA GLN A 235 -1.65 26.12 18.45
C GLN A 235 -2.88 26.67 19.17
N LYS A 236 -3.45 25.93 20.12
CA LYS A 236 -4.57 26.41 20.94
C LYS A 236 -4.17 27.61 21.80
N VAL A 237 -2.98 27.58 22.41
CA VAL A 237 -2.48 28.71 23.22
C VAL A 237 -2.26 29.94 22.34
N VAL A 238 -1.64 29.79 21.16
CA VAL A 238 -1.47 30.89 20.20
C VAL A 238 -2.83 31.47 19.80
N PHE A 239 -3.79 30.62 19.43
CA PHE A 239 -5.14 31.07 19.08
C PHE A 239 -5.78 31.90 20.20
N LEU A 240 -5.73 31.43 21.46
CA LEU A 240 -6.28 32.16 22.61
C LEU A 240 -5.58 33.49 22.93
N LEU A 241 -4.31 33.66 22.53
CA LEU A 241 -3.55 34.89 22.78
C LEU A 241 -3.81 35.98 21.73
N PHE A 242 -4.16 35.61 20.50
CA PHE A 242 -4.32 36.54 19.38
C PHE A 242 -5.79 36.87 19.03
N ASP A 243 -6.76 36.28 19.73
CA ASP A 243 -8.20 36.51 19.53
C ASP A 243 -8.77 37.62 20.45
N LYS A 244 -7.92 38.60 20.84
CA LYS A 244 -8.27 39.79 21.62
C LYS A 244 -7.93 41.06 20.86
#